data_AF-A0A357QS03-F1
#
_entry.id   AF-A0A357QS03-F1
#
_cell.length_a   1.000
_cell.length_b   1.000
_cell.length_c   1.000
_cell.angle_alpha   90.00
_cell.angle_beta   90.00
_cell.angle_gamma   90.00
#
_symmetry.space_group_name_H-M   'P 1'
#
loop_
_entity.id
_entity.type
_entity.pdbx_description
1 polymer ?
#
loop_
_entity_poly.entity_id
_entity_poly.type
_entity_poly.pdbx_seq_one_letter_code
_entity_poly.pdbx_strand_id
1 'polypeptide(L)'
;MTIKKLKNLADKNEVRVDDHQGHSMSPPHYYILQEAFSYYFKTFITKNASYEFYVSATSTDKRKALTILEHQFLDIENTVFCLVAFQRFFELFIKDFLRQTHAHLIHEVDKVAYDKANRKAPQKTHQIIQEIRSKKFLAKKDDRKRYLTIPFSEAIKRFYALLTYSKLQIFQSDFYVLKFLQIVKPFAFIHHNEIKATFEFINWYRNRILHSGNRLPRMRFLDFIIIHRVIPLTNQIIQSDSRVPQEWKFFTETDSGFKILEEMKGIRFDLRNSKSIIKINETFTSLLYLGHLKELGRAALNMNHNMKSNRATHEYNYHDSKGRGKRFAEIEHKEFPNTTKIMKCSCCSVESLVRYTYEFNSSQRKETVQEAKCYTCDYHLRSNVLDLHYFNNKFEKIFDY
;
A
#
# COMPACT_ATOMS: atom_id res chain seq x y z
N MET A 1 -25.60 12.56 26.51
CA MET A 1 -25.45 13.30 25.22
C MET A 1 -26.05 12.47 24.09
N THR A 2 -26.88 13.02 23.20
CA THR A 2 -27.54 12.23 22.12
C THR A 2 -26.71 12.19 20.84
N ILE A 3 -26.95 11.20 19.96
CA ILE A 3 -26.25 11.10 18.66
C ILE A 3 -26.41 12.36 17.79
N LYS A 4 -27.59 13.01 17.86
CA LYS A 4 -27.84 14.30 17.18
C LYS A 4 -26.94 15.41 17.73
N LYS A 5 -26.76 15.47 19.07
CA LYS A 5 -25.84 16.44 19.71
C LYS A 5 -24.39 16.16 19.32
N LEU A 6 -23.97 14.89 19.29
CA LEU A 6 -22.64 14.47 18.82
C LEU A 6 -22.40 14.83 17.35
N LYS A 7 -23.36 14.54 16.46
CA LYS A 7 -23.29 14.91 15.04
C LYS A 7 -23.15 16.42 14.86
N ASN A 8 -23.93 17.22 15.58
CA ASN A 8 -23.84 18.68 15.53
C ASN A 8 -22.50 19.20 16.07
N LEU A 9 -21.94 18.56 17.10
CA LEU A 9 -20.62 18.89 17.62
C LEU A 9 -19.54 18.58 16.59
N ALA A 10 -19.55 17.39 15.99
CA ALA A 10 -18.64 17.04 14.91
C ALA A 10 -18.71 18.05 13.76
N ASP A 11 -19.91 18.46 13.34
CA ASP A 11 -20.09 19.40 12.22
C ASP A 11 -19.45 20.77 12.44
N LYS A 12 -19.42 21.24 13.70
CA LYS A 12 -18.75 22.50 14.06
C LYS A 12 -17.23 22.37 14.10
N ASN A 13 -16.70 21.15 14.11
CA ASN A 13 -15.28 20.83 14.26
C ASN A 13 -14.71 20.06 13.06
N GLU A 14 -15.52 19.72 12.05
CA GLU A 14 -15.10 19.14 10.78
C GLU A 14 -14.64 20.26 9.84
N VAL A 15 -13.41 20.18 9.32
CA VAL A 15 -12.92 21.09 8.29
C VAL A 15 -13.08 20.44 6.93
N ARG A 16 -13.63 21.18 5.96
CA ARG A 16 -13.65 20.75 4.57
C ARG A 16 -12.25 20.87 3.98
N VAL A 17 -11.73 19.73 3.60
CA VAL A 17 -10.43 19.58 2.93
C VAL A 17 -10.40 20.44 1.64
N ASP A 18 -11.53 20.69 0.99
CA ASP A 18 -11.63 21.50 -0.23
C ASP A 18 -11.85 23.02 -0.04
N ASP A 19 -11.97 23.54 1.19
CA ASP A 19 -12.34 24.96 1.45
C ASP A 19 -11.16 25.94 1.61
N HIS A 20 -9.91 25.51 1.36
CA HIS A 20 -8.76 26.41 1.44
C HIS A 20 -8.59 27.22 0.13
N GLN A 21 -9.11 28.45 0.11
CA GLN A 21 -8.88 29.41 -0.98
C GLN A 21 -7.38 29.57 -1.23
N GLY A 22 -6.94 29.38 -2.48
CA GLY A 22 -5.55 29.59 -2.91
C GLY A 22 -4.62 28.36 -2.81
N HIS A 23 -5.08 27.23 -2.26
CA HIS A 23 -4.27 26.01 -2.18
C HIS A 23 -4.76 24.93 -3.16
N SER A 24 -3.95 24.61 -4.19
CA SER A 24 -4.18 23.42 -5.01
C SER A 24 -3.74 22.19 -4.22
N MET A 25 -4.69 21.47 -3.62
CA MET A 25 -4.33 20.24 -2.91
C MET A 25 -4.22 19.06 -3.85
N SER A 26 -3.10 18.35 -3.71
CA SER A 26 -2.86 17.05 -4.32
C SER A 26 -3.98 16.08 -3.95
N PRO A 27 -4.44 15.21 -4.88
CA PRO A 27 -5.58 14.34 -4.64
C PRO A 27 -5.39 13.46 -3.38
N PRO A 28 -6.40 13.40 -2.48
CA PRO A 28 -6.25 12.77 -1.16
C PRO A 28 -5.95 11.26 -1.24
N HIS A 29 -6.23 10.63 -2.37
CA HIS A 29 -6.03 9.20 -2.53
C HIS A 29 -4.54 8.78 -2.52
N TYR A 30 -3.60 9.64 -2.90
CA TYR A 30 -2.18 9.25 -2.85
C TYR A 30 -1.61 9.19 -1.44
N TYR A 31 -2.14 9.97 -0.49
CA TYR A 31 -1.81 9.78 0.93
C TYR A 31 -2.24 8.39 1.42
N ILE A 32 -3.42 7.94 0.98
CA ILE A 32 -3.94 6.61 1.31
C ILE A 32 -3.09 5.51 0.65
N LEU A 33 -2.53 5.76 -0.53
CA LEU A 33 -1.60 4.84 -1.16
C LEU A 33 -0.31 4.67 -0.33
N GLN A 34 0.23 5.78 0.19
CA GLN A 34 1.38 5.73 1.10
C GLN A 34 1.06 4.94 2.37
N GLU A 35 -0.11 5.16 2.98
CA GLU A 35 -0.57 4.37 4.12
C GLU A 35 -0.68 2.88 3.78
N ALA A 36 -1.25 2.54 2.62
CA ALA A 36 -1.38 1.16 2.17
C ALA A 36 -0.03 0.45 2.06
N PHE A 37 0.97 1.11 1.47
CA PHE A 37 2.33 0.58 1.40
C PHE A 37 3.01 0.51 2.77
N SER A 38 2.80 1.51 3.64
CA SER A 38 3.29 1.48 5.03
C SER A 38 2.79 0.23 5.77
N TYR A 39 1.48 -0.04 5.73
CA TYR A 39 0.92 -1.25 6.33
C TYR A 39 1.46 -2.51 5.67
N TYR A 40 1.56 -2.55 4.35
CA TYR A 40 2.12 -3.70 3.63
C TYR A 40 3.56 -4.01 4.07
N PHE A 41 4.43 -3.00 4.12
CA PHE A 41 5.82 -3.18 4.53
C PHE A 41 5.95 -3.59 6.01
N LYS A 42 5.09 -3.07 6.88
CA LYS A 42 5.04 -3.45 8.30
C LYS A 42 4.64 -4.90 8.55
N THR A 43 4.04 -5.59 7.58
CA THR A 43 3.76 -7.04 7.71
C THR A 43 5.02 -7.88 7.91
N PHE A 44 6.20 -7.36 7.54
CA PHE A 44 7.48 -8.02 7.78
C PHE A 44 7.97 -7.78 9.22
N ILE A 45 8.10 -6.52 9.65
CA ILE A 45 8.79 -6.15 10.90
C ILE A 45 8.14 -6.78 12.14
N THR A 46 6.81 -6.85 12.19
CA THR A 46 6.06 -7.42 13.32
C THR A 46 6.31 -8.91 13.52
N LYS A 47 6.79 -9.60 12.49
CA LYS A 47 7.08 -11.03 12.48
C LYS A 47 8.53 -11.35 12.11
N ASN A 48 9.42 -10.35 12.08
CA ASN A 48 10.85 -10.49 11.74
C ASN A 48 11.49 -11.68 12.50
N ALA A 49 11.26 -11.80 13.81
CA ALA A 49 11.78 -12.90 14.61
C ALA A 49 11.39 -14.29 14.07
N SER A 50 10.18 -14.41 13.50
CA SER A 50 9.66 -15.67 12.94
C SER A 50 10.24 -16.03 11.56
N TYR A 51 11.03 -15.17 10.93
CA TYR A 51 11.68 -15.51 9.65
C TYR A 51 12.86 -16.49 9.82
N GLU A 52 13.30 -16.76 11.04
CA GLU A 52 14.19 -17.87 11.35
C GLU A 52 13.62 -19.22 10.85
N PHE A 53 12.30 -19.38 10.88
CA PHE A 53 11.64 -20.53 10.29
C PHE A 53 11.86 -20.62 8.77
N TYR A 54 12.01 -19.50 8.07
CA TYR A 54 12.25 -19.50 6.62
C TYR A 54 13.70 -19.81 6.29
N VAL A 55 14.67 -19.29 7.07
CA VAL A 55 16.08 -19.67 6.92
C VAL A 55 16.28 -21.15 7.25
N SER A 56 15.75 -21.65 8.36
CA SER A 56 15.82 -23.08 8.69
C SER A 56 15.06 -23.96 7.68
N ALA A 57 14.02 -23.45 7.03
CA ALA A 57 13.30 -24.16 5.97
C ALA A 57 14.15 -24.39 4.71
N THR A 58 15.17 -23.56 4.45
CA THR A 58 16.08 -23.75 3.31
C THR A 58 17.01 -24.96 3.48
N SER A 59 17.22 -25.41 4.72
CA SER A 59 18.15 -26.47 5.09
C SER A 59 17.49 -27.71 5.71
N THR A 60 16.16 -27.76 5.81
CA THR A 60 15.42 -28.86 6.47
C THR A 60 14.71 -29.81 5.51
N ASP A 61 14.30 -30.97 6.04
CA ASP A 61 13.48 -31.95 5.33
C ASP A 61 12.20 -31.30 4.75
N LYS A 62 11.89 -31.67 3.51
CA LYS A 62 10.74 -31.27 2.71
C LYS A 62 9.43 -31.25 3.49
N ARG A 63 9.20 -32.25 4.36
CA ARG A 63 7.96 -32.33 5.16
C ARG A 63 7.81 -31.12 6.10
N LYS A 64 8.88 -30.75 6.79
CA LYS A 64 8.92 -29.60 7.71
C LYS A 64 8.75 -28.28 6.94
N ALA A 65 9.42 -28.17 5.80
CA ALA A 65 9.33 -27.02 4.91
C ALA A 65 7.88 -26.78 4.39
N LEU A 66 7.17 -27.85 4.03
CA LEU A 66 5.75 -27.77 3.63
C LEU A 66 4.84 -27.33 4.77
N THR A 67 5.05 -27.86 5.98
CA THR A 67 4.30 -27.43 7.18
C THR A 67 4.47 -25.94 7.45
N ILE A 68 5.69 -25.40 7.32
CA ILE A 68 5.97 -23.97 7.48
C ILE A 68 5.21 -23.13 6.43
N LEU A 69 5.12 -23.60 5.18
CA LEU A 69 4.35 -22.93 4.12
C LEU A 69 2.84 -22.98 4.36
N GLU A 70 2.33 -24.07 4.95
CA GLU A 70 0.90 -24.23 5.24
C GLU A 70 0.44 -23.43 6.46
N HIS A 71 1.31 -23.28 7.45
CA HIS A 71 1.05 -22.57 8.70
C HIS A 71 1.73 -21.21 8.78
N GLN A 72 1.96 -20.56 7.63
CA GLN A 72 2.55 -19.23 7.61
C GLN A 72 1.81 -18.26 8.52
N PHE A 73 2.61 -17.51 9.28
CA PHE A 73 2.14 -16.46 10.17
C PHE A 73 1.28 -15.44 9.43
N LEU A 74 0.33 -14.87 10.15
CA LEU A 74 -0.48 -13.76 9.69
C LEU A 74 -0.27 -12.57 10.62
N ASP A 75 0.15 -11.45 10.07
CA ASP A 75 0.01 -10.16 10.73
C ASP A 75 -1.41 -9.64 10.47
N ILE A 76 -2.33 -9.93 11.38
CA ILE A 76 -3.76 -9.62 11.23
C ILE A 76 -3.97 -8.12 11.02
N GLU A 77 -3.35 -7.30 11.85
CA GLU A 77 -3.55 -5.86 11.89
C GLU A 77 -3.07 -5.21 10.59
N ASN A 78 -1.79 -5.41 10.24
CA ASN A 78 -1.24 -4.81 9.03
C ASN A 78 -1.86 -5.39 7.76
N THR A 79 -2.30 -6.66 7.76
CA THR A 79 -3.02 -7.25 6.62
C THR A 79 -4.37 -6.58 6.41
N VAL A 80 -5.15 -6.37 7.48
CA VAL A 80 -6.45 -5.71 7.41
C VAL A 80 -6.29 -4.28 6.92
N PHE A 81 -5.40 -3.50 7.55
CA PHE A 81 -5.23 -2.10 7.19
C PHE A 81 -4.65 -1.92 5.78
N CYS A 82 -3.71 -2.78 5.35
CA CYS A 82 -3.20 -2.79 3.99
C CYS A 82 -4.31 -2.97 2.95
N LEU A 83 -5.15 -4.01 3.10
CA LEU A 83 -6.23 -4.29 2.14
C LEU A 83 -7.30 -3.19 2.13
N VAL A 84 -7.67 -2.66 3.29
CA VAL A 84 -8.64 -1.56 3.40
C VAL A 84 -8.08 -0.28 2.77
N ALA A 85 -6.82 0.05 3.01
CA ALA A 85 -6.18 1.23 2.45
C ALA A 85 -6.03 1.13 0.93
N PHE A 86 -5.57 -0.01 0.38
CA PHE A 86 -5.52 -0.21 -1.07
C PHE A 86 -6.93 -0.13 -1.70
N GLN A 87 -7.94 -0.72 -1.07
CA GLN A 87 -9.32 -0.60 -1.54
C GLN A 87 -9.75 0.87 -1.59
N ARG A 88 -9.47 1.63 -0.52
CA ARG A 88 -9.85 3.03 -0.41
C ARG A 88 -9.13 3.90 -1.45
N PHE A 89 -7.84 3.66 -1.67
CA PHE A 89 -7.09 4.30 -2.75
C PHE A 89 -7.77 4.08 -4.11
N PHE A 90 -8.03 2.83 -4.49
CA PHE A 90 -8.67 2.52 -5.77
C PHE A 90 -10.10 3.06 -5.88
N GLU A 91 -10.87 3.07 -4.78
CA GLU A 91 -12.19 3.66 -4.75
C GLU A 91 -12.17 5.15 -5.07
N LEU A 92 -11.31 5.89 -4.36
CA LEU A 92 -11.21 7.32 -4.58
C LEU A 92 -10.64 7.65 -5.96
N PHE A 93 -9.69 6.84 -6.45
CA PHE A 93 -9.13 6.97 -7.79
C PHE A 93 -10.20 6.79 -8.87
N ILE A 94 -11.01 5.72 -8.80
CA ILE A 94 -12.11 5.49 -9.76
C ILE A 94 -13.21 6.54 -9.64
N LYS A 95 -13.57 6.94 -8.41
CA LYS A 95 -14.54 8.02 -8.17
C LYS A 95 -14.05 9.35 -8.72
N ASP A 96 -12.75 9.61 -8.73
CA ASP A 96 -12.21 10.84 -9.29
C ASP A 96 -12.53 10.95 -10.78
N PHE A 97 -12.36 9.88 -11.58
CA PHE A 97 -12.75 9.86 -12.99
C PHE A 97 -14.25 10.13 -13.21
N LEU A 98 -15.10 9.47 -12.40
CA LEU A 98 -16.55 9.68 -12.46
C LEU A 98 -16.93 11.11 -12.10
N ARG A 99 -16.33 11.67 -11.05
CA ARG A 99 -16.57 13.05 -10.59
C ARG A 99 -16.12 14.08 -11.61
N GLN A 100 -14.93 13.92 -12.18
CA GLN A 100 -14.41 14.78 -13.24
C GLN A 100 -15.30 14.75 -14.49
N THR A 101 -15.89 13.58 -14.79
CA THR A 101 -16.89 13.46 -15.85
C THR A 101 -18.14 14.29 -15.50
N HIS A 102 -18.79 13.97 -14.37
CA HIS A 102 -19.89 14.75 -13.80
C HIS A 102 -20.12 14.39 -12.32
N ALA A 103 -20.30 15.38 -11.45
CA ALA A 103 -20.42 15.18 -9.99
C ALA A 103 -21.50 14.15 -9.59
N HIS A 104 -22.67 14.15 -10.23
CA HIS A 104 -23.73 13.18 -9.92
C HIS A 104 -23.39 11.71 -10.22
N LEU A 105 -22.37 11.41 -11.04
CA LEU A 105 -21.98 10.03 -11.31
C LEU A 105 -21.41 9.32 -10.08
N ILE A 106 -20.95 10.06 -9.07
CA ILE A 106 -20.50 9.50 -7.79
C ILE A 106 -21.58 9.49 -6.71
N HIS A 107 -22.79 10.01 -6.97
CA HIS A 107 -23.85 10.10 -5.95
C HIS A 107 -24.78 8.89 -5.96
N GLU A 108 -25.23 8.50 -4.78
CA GLU A 108 -26.30 7.52 -4.60
C GLU A 108 -27.63 8.05 -5.16
N VAL A 109 -28.41 7.15 -5.77
CA VAL A 109 -29.74 7.47 -6.28
C VAL A 109 -30.73 7.46 -5.12
N ASP A 110 -31.53 8.52 -4.99
CA ASP A 110 -32.59 8.60 -3.98
C ASP A 110 -33.85 7.86 -4.43
N LYS A 111 -33.87 6.54 -4.24
CA LYS A 111 -35.02 5.71 -4.66
C LYS A 111 -36.34 6.22 -4.09
N VAL A 112 -36.34 6.68 -2.84
CA VAL A 112 -37.53 7.21 -2.18
C VAL A 112 -38.01 8.50 -2.83
N ALA A 113 -37.11 9.42 -3.17
CA ALA A 113 -37.48 10.65 -3.87
C ALA A 113 -37.99 10.37 -5.29
N TYR A 114 -37.42 9.38 -5.99
CA TYR A 114 -37.91 8.93 -7.29
C TYR A 114 -39.33 8.37 -7.19
N ASP A 115 -39.59 7.50 -6.21
CA ASP A 115 -40.92 6.93 -5.99
C ASP A 115 -41.95 8.02 -5.66
N LYS A 116 -41.59 8.99 -4.80
CA LYS A 116 -42.44 10.18 -4.51
C LYS A 116 -42.71 11.05 -5.73
N ALA A 117 -41.80 11.09 -6.69
CA ALA A 117 -41.97 11.80 -7.94
C ALA A 117 -42.71 10.97 -9.01
N ASN A 118 -43.26 9.79 -8.65
CA ASN A 118 -43.90 8.84 -9.57
C ASN A 118 -42.98 8.46 -10.75
N ARG A 119 -41.68 8.28 -10.49
CA ARG A 119 -40.66 7.99 -11.49
C ARG A 119 -39.83 6.79 -11.07
N LYS A 120 -39.46 5.95 -12.04
CA LYS A 120 -38.57 4.81 -11.77
C LYS A 120 -37.13 5.28 -11.54
N ALA A 121 -36.57 4.92 -10.39
CA ALA A 121 -35.17 5.20 -10.09
C ALA A 121 -34.23 4.54 -11.12
N PRO A 122 -33.24 5.28 -11.68
CA PRO A 122 -32.31 4.74 -12.65
C PRO A 122 -31.48 3.60 -12.02
N GLN A 123 -31.44 2.46 -12.70
CA GLN A 123 -30.71 1.26 -12.25
C GLN A 123 -29.40 1.04 -13.01
N LYS A 124 -29.31 1.60 -14.23
CA LYS A 124 -28.15 1.44 -15.12
C LYS A 124 -27.46 2.78 -15.35
N THR A 125 -26.16 2.76 -15.60
CA THR A 125 -25.33 3.96 -15.80
C THR A 125 -25.85 4.87 -16.92
N HIS A 126 -26.36 4.32 -18.05
CA HIS A 126 -26.92 5.17 -19.12
C HIS A 126 -28.20 5.90 -18.67
N GLN A 127 -29.03 5.28 -17.83
CA GLN A 127 -30.23 5.91 -17.29
C GLN A 127 -29.83 7.06 -16.36
N ILE A 128 -28.77 6.87 -15.57
CA ILE A 128 -28.20 7.94 -14.74
C ILE A 128 -27.74 9.11 -15.63
N ILE A 129 -27.05 8.85 -16.74
CA ILE A 129 -26.62 9.88 -17.69
C ILE A 129 -27.83 10.63 -18.28
N GLN A 130 -28.88 9.93 -18.70
CA GLN A 130 -30.11 10.53 -19.22
C GLN A 130 -30.80 11.42 -18.18
N GLU A 131 -30.82 10.98 -16.92
CA GLU A 131 -31.35 11.72 -15.78
C GLU A 131 -30.54 12.97 -15.46
N ILE A 132 -29.20 12.89 -15.57
CA ILE A 132 -28.30 14.04 -15.43
C ILE A 132 -28.55 15.05 -16.56
N ARG A 133 -28.63 14.57 -17.82
CA ARG A 133 -28.90 15.40 -19.01
C ARG A 133 -30.20 16.18 -18.90
N SER A 134 -31.26 15.49 -18.49
CA SER A 134 -32.58 16.08 -18.31
C SER A 134 -32.69 16.93 -17.05
N LYS A 135 -31.62 17.09 -16.27
CA LYS A 135 -31.58 17.79 -14.96
C LYS A 135 -32.60 17.24 -13.96
N LYS A 136 -32.96 15.95 -14.10
CA LYS A 136 -33.98 15.26 -13.31
C LYS A 136 -33.40 14.27 -12.31
N PHE A 137 -32.07 14.14 -12.25
CA PHE A 137 -31.37 13.26 -11.33
C PHE A 137 -31.63 13.62 -9.86
N LEU A 138 -32.18 12.68 -9.10
CA LEU A 138 -32.40 12.85 -7.66
C LEU A 138 -31.34 12.09 -6.88
N ALA A 139 -30.39 12.86 -6.34
CA ALA A 139 -29.30 12.33 -5.52
C ALA A 139 -29.73 12.19 -4.06
N LYS A 140 -29.40 11.06 -3.45
CA LYS A 140 -29.70 10.77 -2.05
C LYS A 140 -28.88 11.68 -1.15
N LYS A 141 -29.54 12.24 -0.14
CA LYS A 141 -28.92 13.09 0.86
C LYS A 141 -28.98 12.42 2.23
N ASP A 142 -27.99 12.70 3.06
CA ASP A 142 -28.07 12.36 4.49
C ASP A 142 -28.97 13.35 5.24
N ASP A 143 -29.17 13.11 6.54
CA ASP A 143 -29.92 14.01 7.44
C ASP A 143 -29.41 15.46 7.40
N ARG A 144 -28.16 15.65 6.95
CA ARG A 144 -27.44 16.93 6.88
C ARG A 144 -27.52 17.55 5.48
N LYS A 145 -28.39 17.06 4.60
CA LYS A 145 -28.54 17.49 3.20
C LYS A 145 -27.27 17.34 2.35
N ARG A 146 -26.24 16.61 2.82
CA ARG A 146 -25.03 16.30 2.05
C ARG A 146 -25.33 15.15 1.10
N TYR A 147 -24.81 15.23 -0.11
CA TYR A 147 -24.97 14.15 -1.08
C TYR A 147 -24.18 12.91 -0.65
N LEU A 148 -24.86 11.76 -0.57
CA LEU A 148 -24.21 10.49 -0.28
C LEU A 148 -23.48 9.98 -1.52
N THR A 149 -22.23 9.57 -1.35
CA THR A 149 -21.45 8.97 -2.44
C THR A 149 -21.66 7.47 -2.50
N ILE A 150 -21.67 6.91 -3.71
CA ILE A 150 -21.83 5.47 -3.97
C ILE A 150 -20.72 4.62 -3.33
N PRO A 151 -20.96 3.34 -2.98
CA PRO A 151 -19.89 2.43 -2.58
C PRO A 151 -18.96 2.08 -3.75
N PHE A 152 -17.76 1.54 -3.45
CA PHE A 152 -16.77 1.19 -4.46
C PHE A 152 -17.26 0.20 -5.52
N SER A 153 -18.03 -0.81 -5.11
CA SER A 153 -18.64 -1.78 -6.04
C SER A 153 -19.49 -1.11 -7.13
N GLU A 154 -20.24 -0.08 -6.76
CA GLU A 154 -21.05 0.69 -7.69
C GLU A 154 -20.20 1.65 -8.54
N ALA A 155 -19.13 2.23 -7.98
CA ALA A 155 -18.17 3.03 -8.73
C ALA A 155 -17.49 2.21 -9.84
N ILE A 156 -17.05 0.98 -9.55
CA ILE A 156 -16.49 0.04 -10.54
C ILE A 156 -17.52 -0.22 -11.65
N LYS A 157 -18.76 -0.55 -11.28
CA LYS A 157 -19.84 -0.81 -12.25
C LYS A 157 -20.08 0.38 -13.17
N ARG A 158 -20.19 1.59 -12.61
CA ARG A 158 -20.41 2.82 -13.40
C ARG A 158 -19.25 3.12 -14.32
N PHE A 159 -18.02 3.02 -13.82
CA PHE A 159 -16.80 3.24 -14.60
C PHE A 159 -16.71 2.30 -15.80
N TYR A 160 -16.84 0.99 -15.58
CA TYR A 160 -16.76 0.03 -16.69
C TYR A 160 -17.97 0.08 -17.62
N ALA A 161 -19.16 0.47 -17.14
CA ALA A 161 -20.31 0.70 -18.00
C ALA A 161 -20.06 1.88 -18.98
N LEU A 162 -19.44 2.98 -18.51
CA LEU A 162 -19.05 4.10 -19.39
C LEU A 162 -18.03 3.65 -20.44
N LEU A 163 -17.05 2.82 -20.06
CA LEU A 163 -16.12 2.20 -21.02
C LEU A 163 -16.85 1.33 -22.03
N THR A 164 -17.82 0.52 -21.62
CA THR A 164 -18.62 -0.27 -22.55
C THR A 164 -19.42 0.63 -23.50
N TYR A 165 -20.04 1.69 -22.99
CA TYR A 165 -20.84 2.60 -23.82
C TYR A 165 -20.01 3.35 -24.86
N SER A 166 -18.76 3.71 -24.55
CA SER A 166 -17.86 4.32 -25.53
C SER A 166 -17.63 3.47 -26.79
N LYS A 167 -17.80 2.16 -26.68
CA LYS A 167 -17.64 1.21 -27.80
C LYS A 167 -18.92 1.05 -28.63
N LEU A 168 -20.07 1.52 -28.13
CA LEU A 168 -21.36 1.41 -28.80
C LEU A 168 -21.60 2.65 -29.65
N GLN A 169 -21.92 2.47 -30.94
CA GLN A 169 -22.15 3.57 -31.89
C GLN A 169 -23.17 4.61 -31.38
N ILE A 170 -24.24 4.15 -30.75
CA ILE A 170 -25.31 5.00 -30.19
C ILE A 170 -24.85 6.00 -29.12
N PHE A 171 -23.69 5.78 -28.47
CA PHE A 171 -23.16 6.64 -27.41
C PHE A 171 -21.85 7.34 -27.80
N GLN A 172 -21.37 7.18 -29.04
CA GLN A 172 -20.11 7.78 -29.48
C GLN A 172 -20.15 9.32 -29.52
N SER A 173 -21.34 9.91 -29.69
CA SER A 173 -21.55 11.35 -29.65
C SER A 173 -22.01 11.87 -28.27
N ASP A 174 -22.09 11.01 -27.26
CA ASP A 174 -22.55 11.42 -25.93
C ASP A 174 -21.47 12.29 -25.23
N PHE A 175 -21.80 13.55 -24.96
CA PHE A 175 -20.89 14.50 -24.28
C PHE A 175 -20.23 13.93 -23.01
N TYR A 176 -20.99 13.25 -22.15
CA TYR A 176 -20.44 12.70 -20.90
C TYR A 176 -19.54 11.50 -21.15
N VAL A 177 -19.87 10.68 -22.15
CA VAL A 177 -19.02 9.54 -22.54
C VAL A 177 -17.73 10.04 -23.18
N LEU A 178 -17.80 11.02 -24.08
CA LEU A 178 -16.64 11.66 -24.71
C LEU A 178 -15.73 12.32 -23.68
N LYS A 179 -16.30 13.08 -22.75
CA LYS A 179 -15.55 13.69 -21.65
C LYS A 179 -14.86 12.63 -20.78
N PHE A 180 -15.57 11.56 -20.43
CA PHE A 180 -14.99 10.43 -19.69
C PHE A 180 -13.80 9.79 -20.42
N LEU A 181 -13.92 9.56 -21.73
CA LEU A 181 -12.83 9.00 -22.54
C LEU A 181 -11.60 9.90 -22.57
N GLN A 182 -11.78 11.21 -22.68
CA GLN A 182 -10.66 12.16 -22.63
C GLN A 182 -9.92 12.09 -21.29
N ILE A 183 -10.68 12.01 -20.19
CA ILE A 183 -10.12 11.90 -18.83
C ILE A 183 -9.35 10.58 -18.65
N VAL A 184 -9.89 9.46 -19.14
CA VAL A 184 -9.30 8.12 -18.93
C VAL A 184 -8.21 7.79 -19.94
N LYS A 185 -8.07 8.55 -21.03
CA LYS A 185 -7.08 8.31 -22.10
C LYS A 185 -5.64 8.06 -21.59
N PRO A 186 -5.08 8.82 -20.63
CA PRO A 186 -3.75 8.55 -20.07
C PRO A 186 -3.64 7.21 -19.32
N PHE A 187 -4.78 6.65 -18.93
CA PHE A 187 -4.94 5.42 -18.15
C PHE A 187 -5.59 4.30 -18.96
N ALA A 188 -5.35 4.24 -20.27
CA ALA A 188 -5.95 3.25 -21.16
C ALA A 188 -5.73 1.79 -20.70
N PHE A 189 -4.67 1.52 -19.94
CA PHE A 189 -4.41 0.22 -19.33
C PHE A 189 -5.54 -0.27 -18.39
N ILE A 190 -6.34 0.64 -17.80
CA ILE A 190 -7.45 0.28 -16.91
C ILE A 190 -8.57 -0.45 -17.67
N HIS A 191 -8.59 -0.37 -19.00
CA HIS A 191 -9.58 -1.03 -19.84
C HIS A 191 -9.45 -2.57 -19.82
N HIS A 192 -8.30 -3.11 -19.39
CA HIS A 192 -8.07 -4.55 -19.36
C HIS A 192 -8.91 -5.25 -18.29
N ASN A 193 -9.46 -6.42 -18.64
CA ASN A 193 -10.29 -7.24 -17.74
C ASN A 193 -9.54 -7.66 -16.47
N GLU A 194 -8.22 -7.82 -16.53
CA GLU A 194 -7.40 -8.18 -15.37
C GLU A 194 -7.35 -7.06 -14.31
N ILE A 195 -7.34 -5.80 -14.75
CA ILE A 195 -7.38 -4.65 -13.85
C ILE A 195 -8.76 -4.55 -13.20
N LYS A 196 -9.83 -4.78 -13.98
CA LYS A 196 -11.19 -4.87 -13.45
C LYS A 196 -11.29 -5.94 -12.37
N ALA A 197 -10.79 -7.15 -12.65
CA ALA A 197 -10.79 -8.25 -11.71
C ALA A 197 -10.02 -7.91 -10.43
N THR A 198 -8.90 -7.17 -10.55
CA THR A 198 -8.12 -6.69 -9.40
C THR A 198 -8.94 -5.74 -8.52
N PHE A 199 -9.64 -4.76 -9.10
CA PHE A 199 -10.51 -3.87 -8.33
C PHE A 199 -11.65 -4.61 -7.64
N GLU A 200 -12.33 -5.51 -8.37
CA GLU A 200 -13.43 -6.32 -7.83
C GLU A 200 -12.96 -7.22 -6.70
N PHE A 201 -11.77 -7.81 -6.83
CA PHE A 201 -11.18 -8.69 -5.84
C PHE A 201 -10.76 -7.98 -4.56
N ILE A 202 -10.10 -6.82 -4.67
CA ILE A 202 -9.74 -5.99 -3.51
C ILE A 202 -11.01 -5.50 -2.79
N ASN A 203 -12.03 -5.08 -3.54
CA ASN A 203 -13.33 -4.71 -2.97
C ASN A 203 -14.01 -5.90 -2.27
N TRP A 204 -13.95 -7.10 -2.85
CA TRP A 204 -14.47 -8.32 -2.24
C TRP A 204 -13.79 -8.61 -0.91
N TYR A 205 -12.46 -8.52 -0.85
CA TYR A 205 -11.71 -8.72 0.39
C TYR A 205 -12.07 -7.69 1.46
N ARG A 206 -12.15 -6.40 1.13
CA ARG A 206 -12.55 -5.36 2.10
C ARG A 206 -13.94 -5.61 2.66
N ASN A 207 -14.91 -5.96 1.81
CA ASN A 207 -16.27 -6.27 2.27
C ASN A 207 -16.29 -7.52 3.14
N ARG A 208 -15.55 -8.55 2.76
CA ARG A 208 -15.39 -9.76 3.58
C ARG A 208 -14.82 -9.41 4.96
N ILE A 209 -13.76 -8.62 5.03
CA ILE A 209 -13.13 -8.21 6.29
C ILE A 209 -14.12 -7.45 7.18
N LEU A 210 -14.80 -6.43 6.64
CA LEU A 210 -15.64 -5.55 7.45
C LEU A 210 -17.00 -6.14 7.82
N HIS A 211 -17.52 -7.09 7.05
CA HIS A 211 -18.84 -7.68 7.31
C HIS A 211 -18.78 -9.06 7.95
N SER A 212 -17.76 -9.86 7.63
CA SER A 212 -17.66 -11.24 8.16
C SER A 212 -16.52 -11.44 9.15
N GLY A 213 -15.44 -10.64 9.08
CA GLY A 213 -14.30 -10.69 10.00
C GLY A 213 -13.55 -12.03 10.10
N ASN A 214 -13.99 -13.08 9.40
CA ASN A 214 -13.68 -14.47 9.78
C ASN A 214 -12.60 -15.13 8.93
N ARG A 215 -12.19 -14.54 7.81
CA ARG A 215 -11.06 -15.06 7.02
C ARG A 215 -10.26 -13.93 6.39
N LEU A 216 -8.95 -14.05 6.51
CA LEU A 216 -7.94 -13.18 5.92
C LEU A 216 -7.06 -13.99 4.96
N PRO A 217 -6.42 -13.36 3.97
CA PRO A 217 -5.42 -14.06 3.17
C PRO A 217 -4.23 -14.44 4.08
N ARG A 218 -3.64 -15.61 3.85
CA ARG A 218 -2.32 -15.93 4.42
C ARG A 218 -1.27 -14.95 3.87
N MET A 219 -0.17 -14.74 4.58
CA MET A 219 0.86 -13.77 4.18
C MET A 219 1.39 -13.99 2.75
N ARG A 220 1.75 -15.21 2.34
CA ARG A 220 2.15 -15.49 0.95
C ARG A 220 1.08 -15.15 -0.08
N PHE A 221 -0.21 -15.33 0.26
CA PHE A 221 -1.28 -14.96 -0.67
C PHE A 221 -1.47 -13.44 -0.72
N LEU A 222 -1.36 -12.75 0.42
CA LEU A 222 -1.30 -11.29 0.44
C LEU A 222 -0.14 -10.78 -0.43
N ASP A 223 1.05 -11.34 -0.26
CA ASP A 223 2.24 -10.98 -1.04
C ASP A 223 2.03 -11.21 -2.54
N PHE A 224 1.46 -12.34 -2.92
CA PHE A 224 1.06 -12.59 -4.31
C PHE A 224 0.12 -11.51 -4.84
N ILE A 225 -0.94 -11.17 -4.10
CA ILE A 225 -1.92 -10.15 -4.52
C ILE A 225 -1.22 -8.80 -4.68
N ILE A 226 -0.42 -8.39 -3.69
CA ILE A 226 0.21 -7.08 -3.72
C ILE A 226 1.23 -6.99 -4.85
N ILE A 227 2.09 -7.99 -5.02
CA ILE A 227 3.20 -7.96 -5.97
C ILE A 227 2.74 -8.16 -7.41
N HIS A 228 1.81 -9.09 -7.66
CA HIS A 228 1.41 -9.45 -9.02
C HIS A 228 0.21 -8.67 -9.52
N ARG A 229 -0.59 -8.06 -8.63
CA ARG A 229 -1.81 -7.33 -9.03
C ARG A 229 -1.75 -5.85 -8.65
N VAL A 230 -1.42 -5.53 -7.39
CA VAL A 230 -1.52 -4.16 -6.89
C VAL A 230 -0.34 -3.30 -7.34
N ILE A 231 0.90 -3.69 -7.08
CA ILE A 231 2.11 -2.92 -7.42
C ILE A 231 2.19 -2.58 -8.91
N PRO A 232 1.97 -3.52 -9.86
CA PRO A 232 2.01 -3.20 -11.28
C PRO A 232 0.96 -2.15 -11.67
N LEU A 233 -0.25 -2.28 -11.11
CA LEU A 233 -1.33 -1.33 -11.32
C LEU A 233 -1.02 0.04 -10.73
N THR A 234 -0.52 0.11 -9.49
CA THR A 234 -0.18 1.38 -8.86
C THR A 234 0.98 2.08 -9.56
N ASN A 235 1.99 1.33 -10.05
CA ASN A 235 3.09 1.92 -10.80
C ASN A 235 2.60 2.51 -12.13
N GLN A 236 1.69 1.83 -12.84
CA GLN A 236 1.08 2.39 -14.05
C GLN A 236 0.24 3.64 -13.74
N ILE A 237 -0.52 3.65 -12.63
CA ILE A 237 -1.24 4.85 -12.18
C ILE A 237 -0.28 6.02 -11.91
N ILE A 238 0.80 5.77 -11.16
CA ILE A 238 1.79 6.79 -10.79
C ILE A 238 2.54 7.33 -12.00
N GLN A 239 2.76 6.50 -13.02
CA GLN A 239 3.42 6.91 -14.27
C GLN A 239 2.48 7.70 -15.19
N SER A 240 1.20 7.35 -15.22
CA SER A 240 0.19 8.01 -16.06
C SER A 240 -0.37 9.31 -15.46
N ASP A 241 -0.37 9.47 -14.14
CA ASP A 241 -0.93 10.65 -13.49
C ASP A 241 0.12 11.72 -13.19
N SER A 242 0.10 12.77 -14.01
CA SER A 242 0.97 13.95 -13.83
C SER A 242 0.75 14.72 -12.53
N ARG A 243 -0.37 14.48 -11.82
CA ARG A 243 -0.70 15.14 -10.55
C ARG A 243 0.01 14.53 -9.35
N VAL A 244 0.71 13.40 -9.51
CA VAL A 244 1.46 12.76 -8.43
C VAL A 244 2.71 13.59 -8.14
N PRO A 245 2.84 14.19 -6.94
CA PRO A 245 4.05 14.91 -6.56
C PRO A 245 5.24 13.95 -6.56
N GLN A 246 6.41 14.39 -7.05
CA GLN A 246 7.60 13.54 -7.07
C GLN A 246 8.03 13.15 -5.66
N GLU A 247 7.88 14.07 -4.69
CA GLU A 247 8.12 13.77 -3.29
C GLU A 247 7.27 12.59 -2.79
N TRP A 248 6.12 12.25 -3.36
CA TRP A 248 5.29 11.16 -2.82
C TRP A 248 5.74 9.76 -3.24
N LYS A 249 6.82 9.67 -4.01
CA LYS A 249 7.40 8.40 -4.50
C LYS A 249 8.49 7.85 -3.57
N PHE A 250 8.61 8.31 -2.32
CA PHE A 250 9.67 7.89 -1.39
C PHE A 250 9.69 6.39 -1.08
N PHE A 251 8.59 5.66 -1.27
CA PHE A 251 8.54 4.21 -1.09
C PHE A 251 8.93 3.41 -2.34
N THR A 252 9.09 4.07 -3.50
CA THR A 252 9.43 3.38 -4.75
C THR A 252 10.93 3.15 -4.86
N GLU A 253 11.73 4.05 -4.27
CA GLU A 253 13.18 4.06 -4.33
C GLU A 253 13.78 4.58 -3.02
N THR A 254 14.82 3.88 -2.55
CA THR A 254 15.61 4.30 -1.37
C THR A 254 16.57 5.44 -1.71
N ASP A 255 17.12 6.13 -0.70
CA ASP A 255 18.13 7.18 -0.94
C ASP A 255 19.46 6.61 -1.48
N SER A 256 19.71 5.30 -1.36
CA SER A 256 20.84 4.63 -2.00
C SER A 256 20.63 4.35 -3.50
N GLY A 257 19.47 4.68 -4.05
CA GLY A 257 19.11 4.45 -5.46
C GLY A 257 18.50 3.07 -5.74
N PHE A 258 18.16 2.32 -4.69
CA PHE A 258 17.59 0.98 -4.84
C PHE A 258 16.07 1.04 -5.10
N LYS A 259 15.64 0.47 -6.23
CA LYS A 259 14.26 0.54 -6.74
C LYS A 259 13.39 -0.58 -6.18
N ILE A 260 12.91 -0.40 -4.95
CA ILE A 260 12.16 -1.39 -4.15
C ILE A 260 11.01 -2.04 -4.94
N LEU A 261 10.13 -1.25 -5.54
CA LEU A 261 8.94 -1.80 -6.21
C LEU A 261 9.27 -2.53 -7.52
N GLU A 262 10.32 -2.13 -8.23
CA GLU A 262 10.76 -2.82 -9.45
C GLU A 262 11.37 -4.19 -9.11
N GLU A 263 12.17 -4.25 -8.04
CA GLU A 263 12.69 -5.50 -7.50
C GLU A 263 11.57 -6.43 -7.02
N MET A 264 10.57 -5.89 -6.32
CA MET A 264 9.40 -6.68 -5.89
C MET A 264 8.66 -7.31 -7.07
N LYS A 265 8.47 -6.57 -8.18
CA LYS A 265 7.81 -7.12 -9.38
C LYS A 265 8.57 -8.30 -10.00
N GLY A 266 9.89 -8.34 -9.84
CA GLY A 266 10.72 -9.45 -10.31
C GLY A 266 10.46 -10.77 -9.56
N ILE A 267 9.87 -10.71 -8.36
CA ILE A 267 9.62 -11.89 -7.54
C ILE A 267 8.44 -12.68 -8.08
N ARG A 268 8.70 -13.93 -8.47
CA ARG A 268 7.67 -14.87 -8.92
C ARG A 268 7.18 -15.72 -7.76
N PHE A 269 5.87 -15.72 -7.53
CA PHE A 269 5.22 -16.63 -6.58
C PHE A 269 4.51 -17.73 -7.35
N ASP A 270 4.90 -18.98 -7.10
CA ASP A 270 3.94 -20.08 -7.27
C ASP A 270 3.06 -20.11 -6.01
N LEU A 271 1.74 -20.21 -6.16
CA LEU A 271 0.83 -20.43 -5.04
C LEU A 271 0.56 -21.91 -4.79
N ARG A 272 0.88 -22.77 -5.76
CA ARG A 272 0.77 -24.21 -5.61
C ARG A 272 1.97 -24.69 -4.81
N ASN A 273 1.71 -25.56 -3.83
CA ASN A 273 2.79 -26.19 -3.10
C ASN A 273 3.52 -27.14 -4.06
N SER A 274 4.79 -26.85 -4.32
CA SER A 274 5.62 -27.70 -5.17
C SER A 274 5.95 -29.01 -4.45
N LYS A 275 5.99 -30.11 -5.21
CA LYS A 275 6.52 -31.40 -4.73
C LYS A 275 8.06 -31.46 -4.80
N SER A 276 8.73 -30.50 -5.42
CA SER A 276 10.19 -30.46 -5.53
C SER A 276 10.79 -29.61 -4.40
N ILE A 277 11.80 -30.14 -3.70
CA ILE A 277 12.55 -29.44 -2.65
C ILE A 277 13.26 -28.19 -3.20
N ILE A 278 13.77 -28.26 -4.44
CA ILE A 278 14.44 -27.13 -5.11
C ILE A 278 13.48 -25.93 -5.19
N LYS A 279 12.27 -26.16 -5.70
CA LYS A 279 11.23 -25.13 -5.82
C LYS A 279 10.72 -24.61 -4.47
N ILE A 280 10.73 -25.46 -3.44
CA ILE A 280 10.40 -25.04 -2.07
C ILE A 280 11.48 -24.07 -1.56
N ASN A 281 12.76 -24.41 -1.76
CA ASN A 281 13.88 -23.55 -1.37
C ASN A 281 13.90 -22.22 -2.15
N GLU A 282 13.60 -22.24 -3.45
CA GLU A 282 13.40 -21.02 -4.25
C GLU A 282 12.28 -20.14 -3.68
N THR A 283 11.18 -20.76 -3.22
CA THR A 283 10.06 -20.03 -2.60
C THR A 283 10.50 -19.36 -1.30
N PHE A 284 11.23 -20.07 -0.42
CA PHE A 284 11.73 -19.48 0.82
C PHE A 284 12.76 -18.37 0.57
N THR A 285 13.66 -18.57 -0.39
CA THR A 285 14.62 -17.55 -0.82
C THR A 285 13.89 -16.29 -1.30
N SER A 286 12.84 -16.46 -2.10
CA SER A 286 12.00 -15.36 -2.58
C SER A 286 11.26 -14.64 -1.44
N LEU A 287 10.75 -15.38 -0.45
CA LEU A 287 10.07 -14.81 0.72
C LEU A 287 11.04 -14.06 1.64
N LEU A 288 12.27 -14.55 1.81
CA LEU A 288 13.32 -13.86 2.55
C LEU A 288 13.72 -12.57 1.84
N TYR A 289 13.96 -12.63 0.52
CA TYR A 289 14.25 -11.43 -0.27
C TYR A 289 13.12 -10.42 -0.20
N LEU A 290 11.86 -10.86 -0.31
CA LEU A 290 10.71 -9.99 -0.13
C LEU A 290 10.69 -9.33 1.26
N GLY A 291 11.06 -10.07 2.31
CA GLY A 291 11.22 -9.52 3.66
C GLY A 291 12.17 -8.31 3.69
N HIS A 292 13.33 -8.44 3.04
CA HIS A 292 14.27 -7.33 2.87
C HIS A 292 13.68 -6.14 2.11
N LEU A 293 12.99 -6.41 0.99
CA LEU A 293 12.37 -5.35 0.20
C LEU A 293 11.29 -4.61 0.99
N LYS A 294 10.51 -5.32 1.82
CA LYS A 294 9.53 -4.72 2.73
C LYS A 294 10.21 -3.84 3.77
N GLU A 295 11.30 -4.32 4.38
CA GLU A 295 12.03 -3.54 5.38
C GLU A 295 12.69 -2.29 4.77
N LEU A 296 13.27 -2.41 3.57
CA LEU A 296 13.75 -1.26 2.81
C LEU A 296 12.63 -0.27 2.50
N GLY A 297 11.46 -0.76 2.08
CA GLY A 297 10.27 0.07 1.84
C GLY A 297 9.79 0.80 3.09
N ARG A 298 9.78 0.13 4.24
CA ARG A 298 9.44 0.73 5.54
C ARG A 298 10.43 1.82 5.92
N ALA A 299 11.73 1.53 5.85
CA ALA A 299 12.78 2.50 6.18
C ALA A 299 12.77 3.70 5.22
N ALA A 300 12.51 3.46 3.93
CA ALA A 300 12.40 4.53 2.94
C ALA A 300 11.18 5.43 3.18
N LEU A 301 10.06 4.87 3.66
CA LEU A 301 8.89 5.66 4.08
C LEU A 301 9.16 6.53 5.31
N ASN A 302 10.02 6.10 6.22
CA ASN A 302 10.43 6.90 7.37
C ASN A 302 11.34 8.08 6.97
N MET A 303 12.03 7.98 5.82
CA MET A 303 12.85 9.05 5.23
C MET A 303 11.96 10.09 4.53
N ASN A 304 11.28 10.93 5.32
CA ASN A 304 10.48 12.03 4.78
C ASN A 304 11.35 13.04 4.00
N HIS A 305 10.72 13.95 3.24
CA HIS A 305 11.42 14.96 2.43
C HIS A 305 12.47 15.75 3.23
N ASN A 306 12.19 16.03 4.50
CA ASN A 306 13.08 16.79 5.37
C ASN A 306 14.33 15.99 5.72
N MET A 307 14.20 14.70 6.06
CA MET A 307 15.36 13.82 6.27
C MET A 307 16.18 13.63 4.99
N LYS A 308 15.53 13.51 3.83
CA LYS A 308 16.23 13.41 2.53
C LYS A 308 17.00 14.67 2.18
N SER A 309 16.41 15.84 2.42
CA SER A 309 17.02 17.16 2.21
C SER A 309 17.95 17.61 3.34
N ASN A 310 18.19 16.75 4.33
CA ASN A 310 18.97 17.03 5.54
C ASN A 310 18.47 18.26 6.33
N ARG A 311 17.15 18.48 6.37
CA ARG A 311 16.49 19.56 7.10
C ARG A 311 15.75 18.98 8.31
N ALA A 312 15.87 19.59 9.49
CA ALA A 312 15.03 19.22 10.63
C ALA A 312 13.67 19.92 10.55
N THR A 313 12.59 19.20 10.89
CA THR A 313 11.22 19.74 10.89
C THR A 313 10.88 20.58 12.12
N HIS A 314 11.54 20.35 13.26
CA HIS A 314 11.09 20.88 14.55
C HIS A 314 12.20 21.38 15.48
N GLU A 315 13.47 21.35 15.06
CA GLU A 315 14.59 21.83 15.87
C GLU A 315 15.28 22.99 15.15
N TYR A 316 15.05 24.22 15.63
CA TYR A 316 15.62 25.46 15.09
C TYR A 316 17.16 25.47 15.04
N ASN A 317 17.81 24.54 15.78
CA ASN A 317 19.26 24.48 15.96
C ASN A 317 19.97 23.35 15.20
N TYR A 318 19.26 22.50 14.44
CA TYR A 318 19.89 21.33 13.82
C TYR A 318 19.56 21.18 12.33
N HIS A 319 20.46 21.68 11.49
CA HIS A 319 20.43 21.56 10.02
C HIS A 319 21.11 20.27 9.50
N ASP A 320 21.28 19.25 10.35
CA ASP A 320 22.07 18.04 10.02
C ASP A 320 21.50 16.75 10.62
N SER A 321 20.36 16.31 10.07
CA SER A 321 19.69 15.06 10.45
C SER A 321 20.54 13.82 10.17
N LYS A 322 21.24 13.77 9.03
CA LYS A 322 22.10 12.63 8.64
C LYS A 322 23.34 12.53 9.53
N GLY A 323 24.01 13.64 9.83
CA GLY A 323 25.15 13.60 10.75
C GLY A 323 24.74 13.33 12.20
N ARG A 324 23.51 13.67 12.62
CA ARG A 324 22.97 13.19 13.91
C ARG A 324 22.91 11.67 13.97
N GLY A 325 22.43 11.03 12.90
CA GLY A 325 22.43 9.57 12.79
C GLY A 325 23.83 8.96 12.89
N LYS A 326 24.84 9.58 12.26
CA LYS A 326 26.25 9.16 12.39
C LYS A 326 26.75 9.28 13.84
N ARG A 327 26.57 10.44 14.47
CA ARG A 327 26.99 10.67 15.87
C ARG A 327 26.35 9.69 16.84
N PHE A 328 25.07 9.37 16.67
CA PHE A 328 24.42 8.33 17.48
C PHE A 328 25.02 6.96 17.25
N ALA A 329 25.29 6.56 16.01
CA ALA A 329 25.92 5.29 15.72
C ALA A 329 27.33 5.18 16.32
N GLU A 330 28.11 6.26 16.30
CA GLU A 330 29.45 6.34 16.92
C GLU A 330 29.38 6.20 18.44
N ILE A 331 28.47 6.94 19.09
CA ILE A 331 28.25 6.84 20.55
C ILE A 331 27.79 5.43 20.91
N GLU A 332 26.82 4.89 20.18
CA GLU A 332 26.31 3.54 20.39
C GLU A 332 27.45 2.51 20.28
N HIS A 333 28.28 2.61 19.25
CA HIS A 333 29.39 1.69 19.04
C HIS A 333 30.46 1.77 20.15
N LYS A 334 30.68 2.97 20.68
CA LYS A 334 31.65 3.20 21.75
C LYS A 334 31.17 2.70 23.11
N GLU A 335 29.89 2.94 23.43
CA GLU A 335 29.36 2.73 24.78
C GLU A 335 28.76 1.34 24.98
N PHE A 336 28.32 0.64 23.92
CA PHE A 336 27.69 -0.67 24.04
C PHE A 336 28.64 -1.82 23.64
N PRO A 337 28.95 -2.75 24.56
CA PRO A 337 29.96 -3.79 24.35
C PRO A 337 29.58 -4.84 23.29
N ASN A 338 28.29 -4.96 22.97
CA ASN A 338 27.77 -5.94 22.01
C ASN A 338 27.82 -5.43 20.56
N THR A 339 28.25 -4.19 20.34
CA THR A 339 28.40 -3.63 19.00
C THR A 339 29.71 -4.08 18.39
N THR A 340 29.70 -4.36 17.09
CA THR A 340 30.88 -4.94 16.41
C THR A 340 31.37 -4.11 15.24
N LYS A 341 30.49 -3.37 14.57
CA LYS A 341 30.85 -2.57 13.39
C LYS A 341 29.82 -1.49 13.12
N ILE A 342 30.27 -0.34 12.61
CA ILE A 342 29.43 0.66 11.95
C ILE A 342 29.63 0.53 10.43
N MET A 343 28.53 0.56 9.68
CA MET A 343 28.56 0.42 8.24
C MET A 343 27.64 1.43 7.55
N LYS A 344 27.77 1.50 6.22
CA LYS A 344 26.88 2.27 5.37
C LYS A 344 25.52 1.57 5.24
N CYS A 345 24.44 2.28 5.52
CA CYS A 345 23.09 1.72 5.43
C CYS A 345 22.64 1.49 3.98
N SER A 346 22.14 0.29 3.68
CA SER A 346 21.62 -0.07 2.34
C SER A 346 20.40 0.76 1.91
N CYS A 347 19.67 1.37 2.85
CA CYS A 347 18.53 2.24 2.56
C CYS A 347 18.96 3.71 2.38
N CYS A 348 19.61 4.31 3.38
CA CYS A 348 19.88 5.75 3.38
C CYS A 348 21.28 6.17 2.95
N SER A 349 22.18 5.21 2.70
CA SER A 349 23.60 5.45 2.39
C SER A 349 24.39 6.19 3.47
N VAL A 350 23.85 6.36 4.68
CA VAL A 350 24.57 6.97 5.80
C VAL A 350 25.31 5.91 6.60
N GLU A 351 26.54 6.21 7.02
CA GLU A 351 27.36 5.40 7.93
C GLU A 351 26.78 5.45 9.36
N SER A 352 25.63 4.85 9.53
CA SER A 352 24.91 4.83 10.80
C SER A 352 24.22 3.49 11.05
N LEU A 353 24.58 2.44 10.29
CA LEU A 353 24.10 1.09 10.48
C LEU A 353 25.03 0.38 11.47
N VAL A 354 24.57 0.20 12.70
CA VAL A 354 25.33 -0.46 13.77
C VAL A 354 24.97 -1.94 13.77
N ARG A 355 25.98 -2.81 13.78
CA ARG A 355 25.85 -4.26 13.92
C ARG A 355 26.06 -4.67 15.37
N TYR A 356 25.15 -5.49 15.88
CA TYR A 356 25.19 -6.05 17.22
C TYR A 356 25.31 -7.56 17.16
N THR A 357 25.98 -8.13 18.15
CA THR A 357 26.09 -9.57 18.38
C THR A 357 25.72 -9.85 19.82
N TYR A 358 24.71 -10.70 20.03
CA TYR A 358 24.26 -11.12 21.35
C TYR A 358 24.35 -12.63 21.48
N GLU A 359 24.70 -13.10 22.68
CA GLU A 359 24.52 -14.50 23.05
C GLU A 359 23.14 -14.67 23.70
N PHE A 360 22.27 -15.42 23.02
CA PHE A 360 21.00 -15.84 23.59
C PHE A 360 21.17 -17.20 24.25
N ASN A 361 20.97 -17.24 25.56
CA ASN A 361 21.11 -18.44 26.36
C ASN A 361 19.70 -18.93 26.73
N SER A 362 19.14 -19.81 25.91
CA SER A 362 17.90 -20.52 26.26
C SER A 362 18.25 -21.75 27.11
N SER A 363 17.28 -22.26 27.88
CA SER A 363 17.46 -23.46 28.72
C SER A 363 17.91 -24.71 27.96
N GLN A 364 17.91 -24.70 26.62
CA GLN A 364 18.26 -25.85 25.78
C GLN A 364 19.38 -25.55 24.76
N ARG A 365 19.71 -24.29 24.47
CA ARG A 365 20.74 -23.89 23.49
C ARG A 365 21.34 -22.51 23.77
N LYS A 366 22.66 -22.41 23.57
CA LYS A 366 23.38 -21.16 23.32
C LYS A 366 23.34 -20.85 21.84
N GLU A 367 22.75 -19.72 21.46
CA GLU A 367 22.70 -19.26 20.08
C GLU A 367 23.23 -17.83 20.00
N THR A 368 24.04 -17.55 18.99
CA THR A 368 24.53 -16.20 18.72
C THR A 368 23.59 -15.53 17.72
N VAL A 369 22.99 -14.41 18.11
CA VAL A 369 22.08 -13.63 17.26
C VAL A 369 22.80 -12.35 16.86
N GLN A 370 22.85 -12.07 15.55
CA GLN A 370 23.33 -10.79 15.05
C GLN A 370 22.13 -9.95 14.58
N GLU A 371 22.16 -8.65 14.82
CA GLU A 371 21.20 -7.70 14.26
C GLU A 371 21.90 -6.43 13.80
N ALA A 372 21.28 -5.68 12.90
CA ALA A 372 21.81 -4.44 12.37
C ALA A 372 20.72 -3.37 12.36
N LYS A 373 21.00 -2.20 12.93
CA LYS A 373 20.05 -1.08 13.06
C LYS A 373 20.64 0.22 12.57
N CYS A 374 19.92 0.92 11.70
CA CYS A 374 20.31 2.22 11.20
C CYS A 374 19.72 3.35 12.04
N TYR A 375 20.57 4.20 12.59
CA TYR A 375 20.17 5.37 13.38
C TYR A 375 19.70 6.58 12.55
N THR A 376 19.78 6.49 11.22
CA THR A 376 19.27 7.54 10.33
C THR A 376 17.87 7.24 9.83
N CYS A 377 17.60 6.04 9.29
CA CYS A 377 16.32 5.71 8.63
C CYS A 377 15.53 4.59 9.30
N ASP A 378 15.94 4.20 10.51
CA ASP A 378 15.41 3.08 11.29
C ASP A 378 15.53 1.70 10.63
N TYR A 379 16.20 1.55 9.47
CA TYR A 379 16.38 0.25 8.81
C TYR A 379 16.92 -0.80 9.78
N HIS A 380 16.24 -1.94 9.87
CA HIS A 380 16.52 -2.95 10.88
C HIS A 380 16.45 -4.38 10.32
N LEU A 381 17.55 -5.11 10.43
CA LEU A 381 17.65 -6.51 10.02
C LEU A 381 18.17 -7.38 11.16
N ARG A 382 17.81 -8.66 11.11
CA ARG A 382 18.38 -9.72 11.95
C ARG A 382 19.08 -10.75 11.07
N SER A 383 20.09 -11.44 11.60
CA SER A 383 20.83 -12.45 10.82
C SER A 383 19.96 -13.61 10.33
N ASN A 384 18.86 -13.88 11.04
CA ASN A 384 17.85 -14.89 10.69
C ASN A 384 17.01 -14.55 9.44
N VAL A 385 17.31 -13.45 8.73
CA VAL A 385 16.68 -13.12 7.42
C VAL A 385 17.66 -13.06 6.25
N LEU A 386 18.92 -13.47 6.45
CA LEU A 386 20.02 -13.23 5.52
C LEU A 386 20.25 -11.71 5.29
N ASP A 387 21.15 -11.30 4.41
CA ASP A 387 21.39 -9.89 4.06
C ASP A 387 21.22 -9.67 2.55
N LEU A 388 21.12 -8.42 2.12
CA LEU A 388 20.92 -8.10 0.71
C LEU A 388 22.06 -8.60 -0.19
N HIS A 389 23.27 -8.71 0.36
CA HIS A 389 24.44 -9.22 -0.35
C HIS A 389 24.23 -10.68 -0.79
N TYR A 390 23.61 -11.51 0.06
CA TYR A 390 23.22 -12.88 -0.28
C TYR A 390 22.35 -12.98 -1.55
N PHE A 391 21.54 -11.96 -1.83
CA PHE A 391 20.66 -11.91 -3.00
C PHE A 391 21.32 -11.25 -4.22
N ASN A 392 22.66 -11.28 -4.31
CA ASN A 392 23.47 -10.70 -5.38
C ASN A 392 23.30 -9.18 -5.56
N ASN A 393 22.91 -8.46 -4.50
CA ASN A 393 22.90 -7.00 -4.53
C ASN A 393 24.28 -6.43 -4.25
N LYS A 394 24.57 -5.26 -4.81
CA LYS A 394 25.86 -4.55 -4.67
C LYS A 394 26.12 -3.97 -3.27
N PHE A 395 25.33 -4.33 -2.28
CA PHE A 395 25.48 -3.86 -0.91
C PHE A 395 26.59 -4.62 -0.19
N GLU A 396 27.18 -3.93 0.79
CA GLU A 396 28.15 -4.52 1.70
C GLU A 396 27.49 -5.66 2.51
N LYS A 397 28.24 -6.75 2.72
CA LYS A 397 27.84 -7.85 3.60
C LYS A 397 27.68 -7.33 5.03
N ILE A 398 26.55 -7.65 5.67
CA ILE A 398 26.21 -7.16 7.01
C ILE A 398 26.59 -8.19 8.06
N PHE A 399 26.18 -9.44 7.85
CA PHE A 399 26.32 -10.50 8.84
C PHE A 399 27.35 -11.53 8.41
N ASP A 400 28.06 -12.08 9.36
CA ASP A 400 28.99 -13.19 9.13
C ASP A 400 28.20 -14.49 9.33
N TYR A 401 27.96 -15.23 8.23
CA TYR A 401 27.25 -16.51 8.18
C TYR A 401 28.19 -17.71 8.26
#